data_AF-A0A3C0TAZ1-F1
#
_entry.id   AF-A0A3C0TAZ1-F1
#
_cell.length_a   1.000
_cell.length_b   1.000
_cell.length_c   1.000
_cell.angle_alpha   90.00
_cell.angle_beta   90.00
_cell.angle_gamma   90.00
#
_symmetry.space_group_name_H-M   'P 1'
#
loop_
_entity.id
_entity.type
_entity.pdbx_description
1 polymer ?
#
loop_
_entity_poly.entity_id
_entity_poly.type
_entity_poly.pdbx_seq_one_letter_code
_entity_poly.pdbx_strand_id
1 'polypeptide(L)' 'MEIIDFQGIEIDRCTDCFGMFFDHLEKEDLKILQGAEEIDIGDDFVGARYNEILDVACPKCKVKMNHILQE' A
#
# COMPACT_ATOMS: atom_id res chain seq x y z
N MET A 1 -8.73 5.06 -8.01
CA MET A 1 -7.34 4.57 -7.91
C MET A 1 -6.49 5.34 -8.90
N GLU A 2 -5.26 5.60 -8.52
CA GLU A 2 -4.22 6.22 -9.33
C GLU A 2 -2.95 5.39 -9.24
N ILE A 3 -2.10 5.46 -10.27
CA ILE A 3 -0.79 4.80 -10.29
C ILE A 3 0.27 5.87 -10.01
N ILE A 4 1.14 5.59 -9.05
CA ILE A 4 2.30 6.40 -8.71
C ILE A 4 3.53 5.63 -9.16
N ASP A 5 4.36 6.24 -10.00
CA ASP A 5 5.72 5.77 -10.22
C ASP A 5 6.64 6.45 -9.20
N PHE A 6 7.28 5.66 -8.35
CA PHE A 6 8.30 6.13 -7.44
C PHE A 6 9.60 5.36 -7.69
N GLN A 7 10.54 6.03 -8.37
CA GLN A 7 11.85 5.49 -8.72
C GLN A 7 11.75 4.15 -9.49
N GLY A 8 10.74 4.01 -10.35
CA GLY A 8 10.50 2.80 -11.15
C GLY A 8 9.71 1.69 -10.44
N ILE A 9 9.20 1.94 -9.22
CA ILE A 9 8.20 1.09 -8.56
C ILE A 9 6.82 1.68 -8.84
N GLU A 10 5.93 0.89 -9.43
CA GLU A 10 4.52 1.27 -9.64
C GLU A 10 3.70 0.93 -8.39
N ILE A 11 2.96 1.90 -7.86
CA ILE A 11 2.16 1.75 -6.65
C ILE A 11 0.72 2.16 -6.96
N ASP A 12 -0.23 1.29 -6.64
CA ASP A 12 -1.64 1.60 -6.77
C ASP A 12 -2.13 2.30 -5.50
N ARG A 13 -2.53 3.57 -5.61
CA ARG A 13 -3.11 4.33 -4.49
C ARG A 13 -4.60 4.53 -4.65
N CYS A 14 -5.35 4.32 -3.57
CA CYS A 14 -6.76 4.66 -3.51
C CYS A 14 -6.95 6.18 -3.54
N THR A 15 -7.80 6.68 -4.43
CA THR A 15 -8.08 8.13 -4.55
C THR A 15 -9.03 8.65 -3.47
N ASP A 16 -9.68 7.74 -2.73
CA ASP A 16 -10.67 8.11 -1.71
C ASP A 16 -10.06 8.09 -0.30
N CYS A 17 -9.30 7.04 0.03
CA CYS A 17 -8.68 6.87 1.35
C CYS A 17 -7.16 6.93 1.37
N PHE A 18 -6.51 7.10 0.21
CA PHE A 18 -5.04 7.16 0.07
C PHE A 18 -4.28 5.90 0.51
N GLY A 19 -4.97 4.80 0.81
CA GLY A 19 -4.33 3.50 1.04
C GLY A 19 -3.56 3.02 -0.19
N MET A 20 -2.35 2.53 0.03
CA MET A 20 -1.45 2.02 -1.01
C MET A 20 -1.52 0.50 -1.10
N PHE A 21 -1.48 0.01 -2.34
CA PHE A 21 -1.45 -1.41 -2.66
C PHE A 21 -0.20 -1.70 -3.49
N PHE A 22 0.47 -2.79 -3.11
CA PHE A 22 1.71 -3.25 -3.72
C PHE A 22 1.45 -4.61 -4.37
N ASP A 23 2.00 -4.83 -5.56
CA ASP A 23 2.12 -6.15 -6.14
C ASP A 23 3.20 -6.95 -5.40
N HIS A 24 3.31 -8.23 -5.74
CA HIS A 24 4.20 -9.15 -5.03
C HIS A 24 5.66 -8.70 -5.15
N LEU A 25 6.36 -8.58 -4.01
CA LEU A 25 7.77 -8.15 -3.85
C LEU A 25 8.06 -6.64 -3.96
N GLU A 26 7.09 -5.80 -4.32
CA GLU A 26 7.32 -4.34 -4.43
C GLU A 26 7.47 -3.65 -3.07
N LYS A 27 6.89 -4.23 -2.01
CA LYS A 27 6.92 -3.65 -0.65
C LYS A 27 8.34 -3.66 -0.06
N GLU A 28 9.08 -4.76 -0.25
CA GLU A 28 10.45 -4.85 0.24
C GLU A 28 11.37 -3.87 -0.50
N ASP A 29 11.18 -3.74 -1.81
CA ASP A 29 11.94 -2.82 -2.64
C ASP A 29 11.64 -1.36 -2.28
N LEU A 30 10.37 -1.02 -2.02
CA LEU A 30 10.03 0.34 -1.61
C LEU A 30 10.62 0.72 -0.24
N LYS A 31 10.71 -0.23 0.70
CA LYS A 31 11.29 0.02 2.03
C LYS A 31 12.76 0.40 2.00
N ILE A 32 13.51 -0.05 0.99
CA ILE A 32 14.93 0.30 0.84
C ILE A 32 15.15 1.62 0.10
N LEU A 33 14.12 2.12 -0.59
CA LEU A 33 14.19 3.40 -1.31
C LEU A 33 14.05 4.56 -0.33
N GLN A 34 15.07 5.41 -0.31
CA GLN A 34 15.05 6.64 0.45
C GLN A 34 14.00 7.60 -0.12
N GLY A 35 13.18 8.22 0.76
CA GLY A 35 12.16 9.19 0.38
C GLY A 35 10.79 8.58 0.07
N ALA A 36 10.62 7.25 0.19
CA ALA A 36 9.34 6.60 -0.04
C ALA A 36 8.24 7.08 0.94
N GLU A 37 8.60 7.68 2.06
CA GLU A 37 7.67 8.35 2.97
C GLU A 37 6.93 9.54 2.32
N GLU A 38 7.49 10.17 1.28
CA GLU A 38 6.88 11.34 0.63
C GLU A 38 5.60 11.00 -0.14
N ILE A 39 5.42 9.74 -0.53
CA ILE A 39 4.25 9.27 -1.27
C ILE A 39 3.16 8.69 -0.36
N ASP A 40 3.47 8.45 0.92
CA ASP A 40 2.52 8.04 1.96
C ASP A 40 1.80 9.26 2.54
N ILE A 41 0.88 9.81 1.75
CA ILE A 41 0.13 11.03 2.10
C ILE A 41 -1.21 10.75 2.77
N GLY A 42 -1.42 9.52 3.26
CA GLY A 42 -2.67 9.11 3.91
C GLY A 42 -2.89 9.81 5.25
N ASP A 43 -4.15 9.85 5.70
CA ASP A 43 -4.48 10.34 7.03
C ASP A 43 -4.19 9.27 8.08
N ASP A 44 -3.36 9.61 9.09
CA ASP A 44 -2.93 8.70 10.16
C ASP A 44 -4.10 8.09 10.93
N PHE A 45 -5.16 8.86 11.18
CA PHE A 45 -6.32 8.40 11.94
C PHE A 45 -7.13 7.40 11.11
N VAL A 46 -7.33 7.66 9.82
CA VAL A 46 -7.95 6.72 8.89
C VAL A 46 -7.13 5.44 8.75
N GLY A 47 -5.81 5.57 8.59
CA GLY A 47 -4.87 4.44 8.52
C GLY A 47 -4.94 3.56 9.77
N ALA A 48 -4.91 4.17 10.96
CA ALA A 48 -5.03 3.46 12.23
C ALA A 48 -6.34 2.67 12.35
N ARG A 49 -7.46 3.20 11.84
CA ARG A 49 -8.74 2.49 11.79
C ARG A 49 -8.72 1.32 10.81
N TYR A 50 -8.09 1.48 9.65
CA TYR A 50 -8.00 0.41 8.67
C TYR A 50 -7.04 -0.71 9.04
N ASN A 51 -6.06 -0.44 9.91
CA ASN A 51 -5.21 -1.49 10.49
C ASN A 51 -6.00 -2.54 11.30
N GLU A 52 -7.23 -2.22 11.74
CA GLU A 52 -8.11 -3.18 12.40
C GLU A 52 -8.77 -4.17 11.41
N ILE A 53 -8.71 -3.89 10.10
CA ILE A 53 -9.28 -4.73 9.04
C ILE A 53 -8.19 -5.65 8.47
N LEU A 54 -8.13 -6.88 8.97
CA LEU A 54 -7.11 -7.86 8.57
C LEU A 54 -7.45 -8.62 7.28
N ASP A 55 -8.73 -8.77 6.99
CA ASP A 55 -9.23 -9.51 5.83
C ASP A 55 -9.60 -8.56 4.70
N VAL A 56 -8.67 -8.36 3.77
CA VAL A 56 -8.88 -7.51 2.59
C VAL A 56 -8.76 -8.32 1.29
N ALA A 57 -9.59 -8.00 0.30
CA ALA A 57 -9.49 -8.55 -1.03
C ALA A 57 -8.58 -7.67 -1.89
N CYS A 58 -7.71 -8.28 -2.69
CA CYS A 58 -6.84 -7.58 -3.62
C CYS A 58 -7.69 -6.69 -4.55
N PRO A 59 -7.37 -5.39 -4.69
CA PRO A 59 -8.14 -4.49 -5.53
C PRO A 59 -8.15 -4.91 -7.00
N LYS A 60 -7.08 -5.55 -7.49
CA LYS A 60 -6.93 -6.03 -8.88
C LYS A 60 -7.74 -7.30 -9.16
N CYS A 61 -7.46 -8.40 -8.44
CA CYS A 61 -8.01 -9.72 -8.76
C CYS A 61 -9.14 -10.19 -7.83
N LYS A 62 -9.46 -9.41 -6.78
CA LYS A 62 -10.51 -9.71 -5.77
C LYS A 62 -10.28 -10.98 -4.95
N VAL A 63 -9.09 -11.58 -5.02
CA VAL A 63 -8.67 -12.70 -4.16
C VAL A 63 -8.22 -12.16 -2.81
N LYS A 64 -8.44 -12.93 -1.73
CA LYS A 64 -7.97 -12.58 -0.38
C LYS A 64 -6.45 -12.37 -0.35
N MET A 65 -6.01 -11.27 0.26
CA MET A 65 -4.58 -10.99 0.45
C MET A 65 -4.02 -11.78 1.64
N ASN A 66 -2.73 -12.10 1.57
CA ASN A 66 -2.01 -12.71 2.68
C ASN A 66 -1.56 -11.63 3.66
N HIS A 67 -1.81 -11.86 4.95
CA HIS A 67 -1.27 -10.99 5.99
C HIS A 67 0.22 -11.33 6.20
N ILE A 68 1.10 -10.40 5.84
CA ILE A 68 2.54 -10.53 6.07
C ILE A 68 2.84 -9.92 7.43
N LEU A 69 3.24 -10.75 8.39
CA LEU A 69 3.78 -10.27 9.66
C LEU A 69 5.11 -9.56 9.36
N GLN A 70 5.22 -8.29 9.74
CA GLN A 70 6.48 -7.57 9.65
C GLN A 70 7.34 -7.98 10.84
N GLU A 71 8.51 -8.56 10.57
CA GLU A 71 9.59 -8.77 11.56
C GLU A 71 10.35 -7.46 11.82
#